data_AF-M7MS33-F1
#
_entry.id   AF-M7MS33-F1
#
_cell.length_a   1.000
_cell.length_b   1.000
_cell.length_c   1.000
_cell.angle_alpha   90.00
_cell.angle_beta   90.00
_cell.angle_gamma   90.00
#
_symmetry.space_group_name_H-M   'P 1'
#
loop_
_entity.id
_entity.type
_entity.pdbx_description
1 polymer ?
#
loop_
_entity_poly.entity_id
_entity_poly.type
_entity_poly.pdbx_seq_one_letter_code
_entity_poly.pdbx_strand_id
1 'polypeptide(L)' 'MNVETSRHSGHIDIIRELIDGSTGLYRDNTNIPAYEPAAWAALQEKIRNASHSR' A
#
# COMPACT_ATOMS: atom_id res chain seq x y z
N MET A 1 8.85 1.74 -20.16
CA MET A 1 8.23 0.67 -19.34
C MET A 1 6.83 0.43 -19.90
N ASN A 2 6.48 -0.81 -20.27
CA ASN A 2 5.15 -1.14 -20.78
C ASN A 2 4.17 -1.25 -19.59
N VAL A 3 2.87 -1.00 -19.80
CA VAL A 3 1.82 -1.08 -18.77
C VAL A 3 1.83 -2.44 -18.05
N GLU A 4 2.15 -3.52 -18.77
CA GLU A 4 2.24 -4.84 -18.16
C GLU A 4 3.44 -5.02 -17.26
N THR A 5 4.58 -4.39 -17.54
CA THR A 5 5.71 -4.41 -16.62
C THR A 5 5.38 -3.69 -15.31
N SER A 6 4.67 -2.56 -15.37
CA SER A 6 4.19 -1.85 -14.17
C SER A 6 3.20 -2.67 -13.34
N ARG A 7 2.32 -3.46 -13.99
CA ARG A 7 1.41 -4.38 -13.27
C ARG A 7 2.15 -5.49 -12.54
N HIS A 8 3.17 -6.08 -13.17
CA HIS A 8 3.95 -7.14 -12.54
C HIS A 8 4.79 -6.63 -11.36
N SER A 9 5.30 -5.40 -11.42
CA SER A 9 6.01 -4.79 -10.28
C SER A 9 5.12 -4.66 -9.05
N GLY A 10 3.87 -4.18 -9.20
CA GLY A 10 2.95 -4.05 -8.05
C GLY A 10 2.58 -5.38 -7.39
N HIS A 11 2.50 -6.49 -8.15
CA HIS A 11 2.32 -7.82 -7.55
C HIS A 11 3.56 -8.31 -6.79
N ILE A 12 4.75 -8.00 -7.29
CA ILE A 12 6.00 -8.36 -6.61
C ILE A 12 6.17 -7.55 -5.31
N ASP A 13 5.69 -6.30 -5.27
CA ASP A 13 5.70 -5.50 -4.05
C ASP A 13 4.91 -6.18 -2.94
N ILE A 14 3.69 -6.65 -3.20
CA ILE A 14 2.87 -7.39 -2.21
C ILE A 14 3.61 -8.62 -1.67
N ILE A 15 4.26 -9.39 -2.55
CA ILE A 15 5.01 -10.58 -2.13
C ILE A 15 6.19 -10.19 -1.23
N ARG A 16 6.95 -9.15 -1.59
CA ARG A 16 8.06 -8.65 -0.77
C ARG A 16 7.57 -8.19 0.60
N GLU A 17 6.53 -7.36 0.66
CA GLU A 17 5.97 -6.84 1.91
C GLU A 17 5.52 -7.97 2.85
N LEU A 18 4.99 -9.07 2.30
CA LEU A 18 4.62 -10.26 3.09
C LEU A 18 5.82 -11.06 3.62
N ILE A 19 6.98 -11.00 2.98
CA ILE A 19 8.18 -11.75 3.39
C ILE A 19 8.94 -11.01 4.48
N ASP A 20 9.15 -9.71 4.34
CA ASP A 20 10.03 -8.93 5.23
C ASP A 20 9.31 -7.91 6.12
N GLY A 21 8.01 -7.69 5.90
CA GLY A 21 7.19 -6.74 6.67
C GLY A 21 7.51 -5.26 6.39
N SER A 22 8.38 -4.96 5.43
CA SER A 22 8.66 -3.60 5.00
C SER A 22 7.54 -3.08 4.11
N THR A 23 7.37 -1.75 4.04
CA THR A 23 6.40 -1.11 3.16
C THR A 23 7.06 -0.02 2.33
N GLY A 24 6.53 0.21 1.12
CA GLY A 24 6.96 1.30 0.25
C GLY A 24 7.99 0.89 -0.81
N LEU A 25 8.24 1.76 -1.78
CA LEU A 25 8.96 1.40 -3.01
C LEU A 25 10.48 1.19 -2.78
N TYR A 26 11.18 2.20 -2.27
CA TYR A 26 12.61 2.18 -1.93
C TYR A 26 12.88 2.85 -0.58
N ARG A 27 14.04 2.57 0.03
CA ARG A 27 14.46 3.16 1.33
C ARG A 27 14.32 4.69 1.35
N ASP A 28 14.74 5.36 0.28
CA ASP A 28 14.75 6.82 0.18
C ASP A 28 13.52 7.38 -0.56
N ASN A 29 12.68 6.50 -1.10
CA ASN A 29 11.44 6.87 -1.78
C ASN A 29 10.38 5.82 -1.47
N THR A 30 9.70 5.99 -0.35
CA THR A 30 8.71 5.01 0.10
C THR A 30 7.47 5.02 -0.78
N ASN A 31 7.19 6.11 -1.53
CA ASN A 31 5.91 6.30 -2.22
C ASN A 31 4.69 6.14 -1.28
N ILE A 32 4.89 6.34 0.03
CA ILE A 32 3.85 6.31 1.05
C ILE A 32 3.48 7.76 1.38
N PRO A 33 2.18 8.13 1.33
CA PRO A 33 1.73 9.44 1.80
C PRO A 33 2.18 9.69 3.24
N ALA A 34 2.71 10.89 3.52
CA ALA A 34 3.16 11.30 4.84
C ALA A 34 1.98 11.63 5.79
N TYR A 35 1.05 10.67 5.95
CA TYR A 35 -0.04 10.79 6.89
C TYR A 35 0.41 10.42 8.30
N GLU A 36 -0.03 11.22 9.25
CA GLU A 36 0.10 10.91 10.67
C GLU A 36 -0.65 9.61 11.02
N PRO A 37 -0.23 8.86 12.05
CA PRO A 37 -0.84 7.59 12.43
C PRO A 37 -2.37 7.66 12.62
N ALA A 38 -2.88 8.78 13.16
CA ALA A 38 -4.31 8.99 13.36
C ALA A 38 -5.09 9.10 12.03
N ALA A 39 -4.49 9.71 11.00
CA ALA A 39 -5.11 9.83 9.69
C ALA A 39 -5.19 8.48 8.98
N TRP A 40 -4.16 7.63 9.14
CA TRP A 40 -4.19 6.24 8.67
C TRP A 40 -5.30 5.42 9.34
N ALA A 41 -5.46 5.52 10.66
CA ALA A 41 -6.50 4.82 11.39
C ALA A 41 -7.91 5.23 10.91
N ALA A 42 -8.15 6.53 10.74
CA ALA A 42 -9.42 7.06 10.25
C ALA A 42 -9.72 6.60 8.81
N LEU A 43 -8.72 6.58 7.93
CA LEU A 43 -8.88 6.06 6.56
C LEU A 43 -9.23 4.57 6.56
N GLN A 44 -8.54 3.79 7.39
CA GLN A 44 -8.78 2.35 7.50
C GLN A 44 -10.22 2.06 7.98
N GLU A 45 -10.71 2.81 8.97
CA GLU A 45 -12.09 2.70 9.46
C GLU A 45 -13.10 3.06 8.36
N LYS A 46 -12.87 4.15 7.63
CA LYS A 46 -13.74 4.56 6.51
C LYS A 46 -13.85 3.46 5.45
N ILE A 47 -12.72 2.85 5.05
CA ILE A 47 -12.69 1.76 4.07
C ILE A 47 -13.44 0.54 4.61
N ARG A 48 -13.17 0.15 5.87
CA ARG A 48 -13.83 -1.00 6.52
C ARG A 48 -15.34 -0.85 6.54
N ASN A 49 -15.84 0.33 6.90
CA ASN A 49 -17.28 0.63 6.91
C ASN A 49 -17.88 0.52 5.50
N ALA A 50 -17.18 1.02 4.47
CA ALA A 50 -17.62 0.89 3.08
C ALA A 50 -17.62 -0.58 2.60
N SER A 51 -16.66 -1.40 3.04
CA SER A 51 -16.58 -2.83 2.70
C SER A 51 -17.69 -3.66 3.35
N HIS A 52 -18.11 -3.29 4.56
CA HIS A 52 -19.20 -3.97 5.29
C HIS A 52 -20.59 -3.57 4.79
N SER A 53 -20.70 -2.50 4.01
CA SER A 53 -21.97 -2.03 3.46
C SER A 53 -22.41 -2.79 2.20
N ARG A 54 -21.91 -4.01 1.99
CA ARG A 54 -22.22 -4.91 0.86
C ARG A 54 -23.11 -6.08 1.28
#